data_AF-A0A934XAI7-F1
#
_entry.id   AF-A0A934XAI7-F1
#
_cell.length_a   1.000
_cell.length_b   1.000
_cell.length_c   1.000
_cell.angle_alpha   90.00
_cell.angle_beta   90.00
_cell.angle_gamma   90.00
#
_symmetry.space_group_name_H-M   'P 1'
#
loop_
_entity.id
_entity.type
_entity.pdbx_description
1 polymer ?
#
loop_
_entity_poly.entity_id
_entity_poly.type
_entity_poly.pdbx_seq_one_letter_code
_entity_poly.pdbx_strand_id
1 'polypeptide(L)'
;MTCPRHDELSAYADLVMKPGERARFDQHLQACPICQLQLEDLQVLRQGLRALPSPTLGFDLASRLEDRLRHQAQRRHRPWPALWGGSGWMSTGLTASVALVSGIWLGGLLLGGGTAVAVPRANMVRVFDPVPPGGLCAAAELCRLSKGMS
;
A
#
# COMPACT_ATOMS: atom_id res chain seq x y z
N MET A 1 19.23 17.84 -31.44
CA MET A 1 19.09 17.04 -30.21
C MET A 1 17.78 16.28 -30.30
N THR A 2 17.77 14.99 -29.99
CA THR A 2 16.56 14.14 -30.09
C THR A 2 15.53 14.59 -29.06
N CYS A 3 14.27 14.77 -29.50
CA CYS A 3 13.18 15.08 -28.57
C CYS A 3 12.87 13.86 -27.69
N PRO A 4 12.52 14.07 -26.40
CA PRO A 4 12.10 13.02 -25.50
C PRO A 4 10.81 12.36 -25.98
N ARG A 5 10.55 11.16 -25.47
CA ARG A 5 9.32 10.44 -25.77
C ARG A 5 8.14 11.03 -24.96
N HIS A 6 6.91 10.77 -25.41
CA HIS A 6 5.70 11.34 -24.81
C HIS A 6 5.46 10.90 -23.35
N ASP A 7 5.87 9.69 -23.01
CA ASP A 7 5.85 9.13 -21.64
C ASP A 7 6.73 9.95 -20.67
N GLU A 8 7.88 10.45 -21.12
CA GLU A 8 8.72 11.34 -20.32
C GLU A 8 8.07 12.71 -20.13
N LEU A 9 7.43 13.28 -21.17
CA LEU A 9 6.65 14.52 -21.06
C LEU A 9 5.54 14.41 -20.01
N SER A 10 4.77 13.32 -20.03
CA SER A 10 3.71 13.06 -19.02
C SER A 10 4.32 12.89 -17.63
N ALA A 11 5.38 12.09 -17.50
CA ALA A 11 6.04 11.87 -16.23
C ALA A 11 6.58 13.17 -15.60
N TYR A 12 7.06 14.10 -16.43
CA TYR A 12 7.44 15.43 -15.99
C TYR A 12 6.23 16.24 -15.49
N ALA A 13 5.14 16.28 -16.26
CA ALA A 13 3.90 16.99 -15.93
C ALA A 13 3.24 16.49 -14.62
N ASP A 14 3.33 15.19 -14.36
CA ASP A 14 2.79 14.51 -13.18
C ASP A 14 3.73 14.54 -11.96
N LEU A 15 4.92 15.14 -12.08
CA LEU A 15 5.92 15.25 -11.02
C LEU A 15 6.44 13.89 -10.51
N VAL A 16 6.44 12.86 -11.36
CA VAL A 16 6.86 11.49 -10.99
C VAL A 16 8.28 11.14 -11.43
N MET A 17 8.98 12.05 -12.12
CA MET A 17 10.39 11.88 -12.46
C MET A 17 11.33 11.94 -11.25
N LYS A 18 12.43 11.19 -11.32
CA LYS A 18 13.51 11.31 -10.33
C LYS A 18 14.20 12.68 -10.45
N PRO A 19 14.81 13.21 -9.37
CA PRO A 19 15.43 14.54 -9.38
C PRO A 19 16.47 14.75 -10.50
N GLY A 20 17.31 13.74 -10.76
CA GLY A 20 18.34 13.82 -11.81
C GLY A 20 17.80 13.76 -13.24
N GLU A 21 16.70 13.03 -13.46
CA GLU A 21 16.01 12.96 -14.76
C GLU A 21 15.31 14.29 -15.02
N ARG A 22 14.63 14.84 -14.00
CA ARG A 22 13.95 16.13 -14.06
C ARG A 22 14.90 17.27 -14.43
N ALA A 23 16.07 17.35 -13.80
CA ALA A 23 17.05 18.40 -14.11
C ALA A 23 17.54 18.37 -15.57
N ARG A 24 17.72 17.17 -16.14
CA ARG A 24 18.08 17.01 -17.57
C ARG A 24 16.92 17.43 -18.48
N PHE A 25 15.69 17.08 -18.08
CA PHE A 25 14.49 17.46 -18.80
C PHE A 25 14.28 18.97 -18.78
N ASP A 26 14.51 19.63 -17.65
CA ASP A 26 14.47 21.09 -17.52
C ASP A 26 15.47 21.76 -18.47
N GLN A 27 16.70 21.24 -18.57
CA GLN A 27 17.68 21.73 -19.54
C GLN A 27 17.21 21.55 -20.99
N HIS A 28 16.58 20.42 -21.32
CA HIS A 28 16.01 20.18 -22.65
C HIS A 28 14.88 21.17 -22.95
N LEU A 29 13.98 21.41 -21.99
CA LEU A 29 12.88 22.36 -22.13
C LEU A 29 13.38 23.77 -22.44
N GLN A 30 14.50 24.21 -21.85
CA GLN A 30 15.09 25.52 -22.18
C GLN A 30 15.58 25.64 -23.63
N ALA A 31 15.93 24.52 -24.27
CA ALA A 31 16.49 24.49 -25.62
C ALA A 31 15.49 24.08 -26.71
N CYS A 32 14.33 23.51 -26.36
CA CYS A 32 13.39 22.93 -27.32
C CYS A 32 11.98 23.55 -27.20
N PRO A 33 11.58 24.45 -28.12
CA PRO A 33 10.26 25.09 -28.07
C PRO A 33 9.11 24.11 -28.38
N ILE A 34 9.37 23.03 -29.13
CA ILE A 34 8.34 22.02 -29.45
C ILE A 34 7.90 21.30 -28.18
N CYS A 35 8.85 20.91 -27.32
CA CYS A 35 8.54 20.25 -26.06
C CYS A 35 7.90 21.21 -25.04
N GLN A 36 8.21 22.50 -25.10
CA GLN A 36 7.49 23.52 -24.31
C GLN A 36 6.01 23.59 -24.70
N LEU A 37 5.72 23.70 -26.01
CA LEU A 37 4.33 23.73 -26.51
C LEU A 37 3.55 22.46 -26.11
N GLN A 38 4.16 21.28 -26.28
CA GLN A 38 3.51 20.02 -25.87
C GLN A 38 3.25 19.96 -24.36
N LEU A 39 4.14 20.53 -23.55
CA LEU A 39 3.94 20.61 -22.10
C LEU A 39 2.82 21.58 -21.74
N GLU A 40 2.71 22.71 -22.44
CA GLU A 40 1.60 23.66 -22.27
C GLU A 40 0.25 23.01 -22.59
N ASP A 41 0.15 22.26 -23.69
CA ASP A 41 -1.07 21.51 -24.05
C ASP A 41 -1.50 20.54 -22.94
N LEU A 42 -0.54 19.79 -22.37
CA LEU A 42 -0.80 18.89 -21.25
C LEU A 42 -1.25 19.65 -19.99
N GLN A 43 -0.68 20.84 -19.73
CA GLN A 43 -1.08 21.67 -18.60
C GLN A 43 -2.50 22.22 -18.76
N VAL A 44 -2.88 22.66 -19.97
CA VAL A 44 -4.24 23.11 -20.30
C VAL A 44 -5.23 21.97 -20.08
N LEU A 45 -4.93 20.77 -20.58
CA LEU A 45 -5.76 19.59 -20.35
C LEU A 45 -5.93 19.32 -18.85
N ARG A 46 -4.83 19.36 -18.09
CA ARG A 46 -4.86 19.11 -16.64
C ARG A 46 -5.68 20.16 -15.88
N GLN A 47 -5.63 21.42 -16.30
CA GLN A 47 -6.46 22.49 -15.74
C GLN A 47 -7.94 22.23 -16.04
N GLY A 48 -8.26 21.87 -17.28
CA GLY A 48 -9.61 21.46 -17.67
C GLY A 48 -10.14 20.32 -16.81
N LEU A 49 -9.34 19.28 -16.60
CA LEU A 49 -9.69 18.13 -15.75
C LEU A 49 -9.93 18.52 -14.28
N ARG A 50 -9.16 19.46 -13.74
CA ARG A 50 -9.34 19.95 -12.37
C ARG A 50 -10.54 20.87 -12.21
N ALA A 51 -11.02 21.48 -13.29
CA ALA A 51 -12.20 22.33 -13.28
C ALA A 51 -13.51 21.53 -13.28
N LEU A 52 -13.47 20.20 -13.49
CA LEU A 52 -14.67 19.38 -13.36
C LEU A 52 -15.23 19.43 -11.94
N PRO A 53 -16.56 19.38 -11.78
CA PRO A 53 -17.18 19.31 -10.46
C PRO A 53 -16.69 18.06 -9.73
N SER A 54 -16.28 18.23 -8.48
CA SER A 54 -15.90 17.10 -7.64
C SER A 54 -17.14 16.27 -7.31
N PRO A 55 -17.04 14.92 -7.33
CA PRO A 55 -18.13 14.07 -6.90
C PRO A 55 -18.40 14.33 -5.42
N THR A 56 -19.66 14.61 -5.09
CA THR A 56 -20.08 14.74 -3.69
C THR A 56 -20.07 13.35 -3.05
N LEU A 57 -19.21 13.16 -2.06
CA LEU A 57 -19.23 11.96 -1.23
C LEU A 57 -20.52 11.98 -0.39
N GLY A 58 -21.31 10.90 -0.40
CA GLY A 58 -22.54 10.78 0.40
C GLY A 58 -22.32 10.65 1.91
N PHE A 59 -21.09 10.90 2.37
CA PHE A 59 -20.67 10.88 3.76
C PHE A 59 -19.48 11.83 3.92
N ASP A 60 -19.28 12.31 5.14
CA ASP A 60 -18.12 13.15 5.46
C ASP A 60 -16.84 12.31 5.57
N LEU A 61 -16.04 12.35 4.49
CA LEU A 61 -14.73 11.69 4.45
C LEU A 61 -13.69 12.44 5.27
N ALA A 62 -13.80 13.78 5.38
CA ALA A 62 -12.81 14.61 6.06
C ALA A 62 -12.77 14.28 7.55
N SER A 63 -13.91 14.24 8.24
CA SER A 63 -13.95 13.84 9.66
C SER A 63 -13.40 12.44 9.91
N ARG A 64 -13.77 11.47 9.06
CA ARG A 64 -13.25 10.09 9.18
C ARG A 64 -11.74 10.01 8.97
N LEU A 65 -11.20 10.81 8.06
CA LEU A 65 -9.77 10.85 7.80
C LEU A 65 -9.02 11.53 8.94
N GLU A 66 -9.54 12.66 9.44
CA GLU A 66 -8.99 13.37 10.58
C GLU A 66 -8.90 12.49 11.83
N ASP A 67 -9.96 11.73 12.14
CA ASP A 67 -9.94 10.79 13.25
C ASP A 67 -8.85 9.73 13.09
N ARG A 68 -8.71 9.16 11.88
CA ARG A 68 -7.65 8.18 11.60
C ARG A 68 -6.25 8.79 11.73
N LEU A 69 -6.03 9.99 11.19
CA LEU A 69 -4.75 10.68 11.27
C LEU A 69 -4.38 11.01 12.72
N ARG A 70 -5.35 11.50 13.51
CA ARG A 70 -5.16 11.75 14.96
C ARG A 70 -4.83 10.47 15.70
N HIS A 71 -5.55 9.38 15.46
CA HIS A 71 -5.28 8.09 16.09
C HIS A 71 -3.90 7.54 15.73
N GLN A 72 -3.46 7.69 14.47
CA GLN A 72 -2.15 7.24 14.03
C GLN A 72 -1.03 8.08 14.64
N ALA A 73 -1.20 9.41 14.73
CA ALA A 73 -0.27 10.29 15.43
C ALA A 73 -0.15 9.90 16.92
N GLN A 74 -1.28 9.68 17.60
CA GLN A 74 -1.32 9.27 19.00
C GLN A 74 -0.64 7.91 19.24
N ARG A 75 -0.82 6.92 18.36
CA ARG A 75 -0.10 5.63 18.44
C ARG A 75 1.41 5.80 18.28
N ARG A 76 1.84 6.70 17.39
CA ARG A 76 3.27 6.97 17.16
C ARG A 76 3.92 7.72 18.33
N HIS A 77 3.12 8.52 19.04
CA HIS A 77 3.54 9.22 20.25
C HIS A 77 3.37 8.42 21.54
N ARG A 78 2.83 7.18 21.49
CA ARG A 78 2.75 6.35 22.69
C ARG A 78 4.18 6.09 23.17
N PRO A 79 4.59 6.62 24.35
CA PRO A 79 5.90 6.34 24.86
C PRO A 79 5.97 4.84 25.07
N TRP A 80 6.95 4.20 24.42
CA TRP A 80 7.29 2.81 24.72
C TRP A 80 7.49 2.75 26.24
N PRO A 81 6.76 1.90 27.00
CA PRO A 81 6.98 1.81 28.43
C PRO A 81 8.48 1.63 28.67
N ALA A 82 9.05 2.57 29.42
CA ALA A 82 10.47 2.68 29.72
C ALA A 82 10.92 1.46 30.54
N LEU A 83 11.05 0.32 29.87
CA LEU A 83 11.65 -0.89 30.41
C LEU A 83 13.17 -0.70 30.65
N TRP A 84 13.72 0.46 30.26
CA TRP A 84 15.10 0.89 30.44
C TRP A 84 15.23 2.11 31.38
N GLY A 85 14.21 2.43 32.18
CA GLY A 85 14.31 3.41 33.27
C GLY A 85 14.91 2.75 34.52
N GLY A 86 16.16 3.07 34.86
CA GLY A 86 17.04 2.39 35.83
C GLY A 86 16.63 2.39 37.30
N SER A 87 15.43 1.95 37.66
CA SER A 87 14.99 1.81 39.06
C SER A 87 13.97 0.67 39.30
N GLY A 88 13.72 -0.20 38.32
CA GLY A 88 12.69 -1.25 38.40
C GLY A 88 13.21 -2.69 38.51
N TRP A 89 14.52 -2.94 38.52
CA TRP A 89 15.08 -4.30 38.41
C TRP A 89 15.10 -5.12 39.71
N MET A 90 14.75 -4.53 40.86
CA MET A 90 14.80 -5.28 42.13
C MET A 90 13.51 -6.04 42.48
N SER A 91 12.36 -5.76 41.84
CA SER A 91 11.09 -6.44 42.16
C SER A 91 10.57 -7.38 41.06
N THR A 92 11.04 -7.27 39.82
CA THR A 92 10.58 -8.12 38.70
C THR A 92 11.28 -9.47 38.58
N GLY A 93 12.28 -9.76 39.42
CA GLY A 93 12.96 -11.06 39.42
C GLY A 93 12.09 -12.20 39.94
N LEU A 94 11.19 -11.93 40.89
CA LEU A 94 10.36 -12.95 41.53
C LEU A 94 9.13 -13.34 40.70
N THR A 95 8.58 -12.44 39.87
CA THR A 95 7.42 -12.78 39.02
C THR A 95 7.82 -13.46 37.71
N ALA A 96 9.00 -13.11 37.16
CA ALA A 96 9.49 -13.72 35.91
C ALA A 96 9.85 -15.20 36.09
N SER A 97 10.36 -15.60 37.25
CA SER A 97 10.68 -17.01 37.55
C SER A 97 9.42 -17.87 37.66
N VAL A 98 8.36 -17.37 38.29
CA VAL A 98 7.07 -18.09 38.41
C VAL A 98 6.45 -18.33 37.03
N ALA A 99 6.49 -17.35 36.13
CA ALA A 99 5.97 -17.49 34.77
C ALA A 99 6.74 -18.56 33.97
N LEU A 100 8.08 -18.55 34.02
CA LEU A 100 8.90 -19.54 33.32
C LEU A 100 8.71 -20.95 33.87
N VAL A 101 8.65 -21.12 35.19
CA VAL A 101 8.41 -22.44 35.81
C VAL A 101 7.02 -22.97 35.43
N SER A 102 5.99 -22.13 35.47
CA SER A 102 4.63 -22.54 35.06
C SER A 102 4.56 -22.89 33.57
N GLY A 103 5.24 -22.12 32.71
CA GLY A 103 5.28 -22.36 31.27
C GLY A 103 6.05 -23.63 30.91
N ILE A 104 7.17 -23.91 31.57
CA ILE A 104 7.94 -25.16 31.38
C ILE A 104 7.13 -26.37 31.86
N TRP A 105 6.42 -26.25 32.99
CA TRP A 105 5.61 -27.33 33.53
C TRP A 105 4.37 -27.62 32.67
N LEU A 106 3.64 -26.59 32.25
CA LEU A 106 2.49 -26.70 31.34
C LEU A 106 2.91 -27.16 29.94
N GLY A 107 4.03 -26.63 29.42
CA GLY A 107 4.61 -27.03 28.14
C GLY A 107 5.07 -28.50 28.15
N GLY A 108 5.66 -28.97 29.25
CA GLY A 108 6.03 -30.37 29.43
C GLY A 108 4.81 -31.30 29.44
N LEU A 109 3.71 -30.88 30.08
CA LEU A 109 2.42 -31.59 30.03
C LEU A 109 1.84 -31.64 28.61
N LEU A 110 1.93 -30.55 27.85
CA LEU A 110 1.43 -30.47 26.46
C LEU A 110 2.27 -31.31 25.48
N LEU A 111 3.60 -31.35 25.64
CA LEU A 111 4.46 -32.19 24.78
C LEU A 111 4.49 -33.66 25.22
N GLY A 112 4.32 -33.95 26.51
CA GLY A 112 4.26 -35.32 27.04
C GLY A 112 2.90 -35.98 26.85
N GLY A 113 1.82 -35.21 26.76
CA GLY A 113 0.45 -35.67 26.48
C GLY A 113 0.13 -35.61 24.99
N GLY A 114 0.85 -36.38 24.17
CA GLY A 114 0.66 -36.42 22.73
C GLY A 114 -0.75 -36.88 22.32
N THR A 115 -1.63 -35.92 22.01
CA THR A 115 -2.61 -36.09 20.95
C THR A 115 -2.48 -34.90 20.02
N ALA A 116 -2.06 -35.16 18.79
CA ALA A 116 -1.96 -34.15 17.75
C ALA A 116 -3.35 -33.59 17.48
N VAL A 117 -3.66 -32.42 18.04
CA VAL A 117 -4.84 -31.65 17.64
C VAL A 117 -4.54 -31.12 16.25
N ALA A 118 -5.17 -31.75 15.25
CA ALA A 118 -5.15 -31.27 13.88
C ALA A 118 -5.79 -29.88 13.84
N VAL A 119 -4.99 -28.85 13.59
CA VAL A 119 -5.49 -27.49 13.35
C VAL A 119 -6.29 -27.53 12.04
N PRO A 120 -7.59 -27.17 12.02
CA PRO A 120 -8.33 -27.13 10.78
C PRO A 120 -7.75 -26.00 9.91
N ARG A 121 -7.44 -26.32 8.65
CA ARG A 121 -7.09 -25.31 7.66
C ARG A 121 -8.29 -24.38 7.50
N ALA A 122 -8.13 -23.12 7.89
CA ALA A 122 -9.09 -22.08 7.58
C ALA A 122 -9.19 -21.96 6.04
N ASN A 123 -10.37 -22.20 5.49
CA ASN A 123 -10.66 -21.89 4.09
C ASN A 123 -10.54 -20.37 3.91
N MET A 124 -9.40 -19.92 3.38
CA MET A 124 -9.25 -18.53 2.97
C MET A 124 -10.19 -18.28 1.79
N VAL A 125 -11.21 -17.45 2.00
CA VAL A 125 -11.97 -16.84 0.92
C VAL A 125 -11.00 -15.97 0.13
N ARG A 126 -10.73 -16.35 -1.12
CA ARG A 126 -9.94 -15.55 -2.06
C ARG A 126 -10.78 -14.34 -2.48
N VAL A 127 -10.55 -13.19 -1.84
CA VAL A 127 -11.20 -11.91 -2.13
C VAL A 127 -10.86 -11.36 -3.53
N PHE A 128 -9.84 -11.92 -4.18
CA PHE A 128 -9.43 -11.54 -5.53
C PHE A 128 -9.43 -12.77 -6.42
N ASP A 129 -10.61 -13.22 -6.83
CA ASP A 129 -10.74 -14.00 -8.05
C ASP A 129 -10.60 -13.03 -9.24
N PRO A 130 -9.86 -13.40 -10.30
CA PRO A 130 -9.65 -12.53 -11.48
C PRO A 130 -10.92 -12.36 -12.33
N VAL A 131 -12.04 -12.97 -11.95
CA VAL A 131 -13.32 -12.91 -12.66
C VAL A 131 -14.27 -11.98 -11.89
N PRO A 132 -14.60 -10.78 -12.41
CA PRO A 132 -15.58 -9.91 -11.76
C PRO A 132 -16.97 -10.56 -11.78
N PRO A 133 -17.79 -10.41 -10.71
CA PRO A 133 -19.16 -10.89 -10.72
C PRO A 133 -19.95 -10.15 -11.82
N GLY A 134 -20.39 -10.90 -12.84
CA GLY A 134 -21.02 -10.36 -14.06
C GLY A 134 -20.26 -10.61 -15.36
N GLY A 135 -19.06 -11.20 -15.31
CA GLY A 135 -18.34 -11.64 -16.51
C GLY A 135 -19.00 -12.87 -17.15
N LEU A 136 -19.27 -12.81 -18.46
CA LEU A 136 -19.82 -13.93 -19.25
C LEU A 136 -18.81 -15.08 -19.48
N CYS A 137 -17.58 -14.95 -18.98
CA CYS A 137 -16.51 -15.92 -19.19
C CYS A 137 -16.13 -16.58 -17.86
N ALA A 138 -16.67 -17.77 -17.60
CA ALA A 138 -16.37 -18.54 -16.39
C ALA A 138 -14.98 -19.19 -16.39
N ALA A 139 -14.27 -19.22 -17.52
CA ALA A 139 -12.89 -19.72 -17.61
C ALA A 139 -12.13 -19.03 -18.75
N ALA A 140 -10.90 -18.56 -18.47
CA ALA A 140 -10.03 -17.92 -19.45
C ALA A 140 -9.69 -18.83 -20.65
N GLU A 141 -9.75 -20.15 -20.45
CA GLU A 141 -9.47 -21.17 -21.48
C GLU A 141 -10.52 -21.21 -22.60
N LEU A 142 -11.74 -20.71 -22.38
CA LEU A 142 -12.82 -20.70 -23.39
C LEU A 142 -12.72 -19.51 -24.36
N CYS A 143 -11.94 -18.47 -24.04
CA CYS A 143 -11.78 -17.27 -24.89
C CYS A 143 -10.65 -17.40 -25.92
N ARG A 144 -9.96 -18.55 -26.01
CA ARG A 144 -8.82 -18.76 -26.92
C ARG A 144 -9.13 -19.59 -28.17
N LEU A 145 -10.39 -19.77 -28.56
CA LEU A 145 -10.73 -20.49 -29.79
C LEU A 145 -11.17 -19.57 -30.94
N SER A 146 -10.53 -19.80 -32.09
CA SER A 146 -10.74 -19.24 -33.43
C SER A 146 -10.09 -17.89 -33.76
N LYS A 147 -8.75 -17.81 -33.62
CA LYS A 147 -7.94 -17.15 -34.64
C LYS A 147 -7.62 -18.19 -35.73
N GLY A 148 -8.38 -18.14 -36.83
CA GLY A 148 -8.09 -18.86 -38.07
C GLY A 148 -9.24 -19.72 -38.57
N MET A 149 -9.95 -19.24 -39.60
CA MET A 149 -10.17 -19.91 -40.89
C MET A 149 -11.16 -19.12 -41.75
N SER A 150 -10.79 -18.96 -43.03
CA SER A 150 -11.44 -18.34 -44.20
C SER A 150 -11.70 -16.83 -44.18
#